data_AF-A0A3S1HN32-F1
#
_entry.id   AF-A0A3S1HN32-F1
#
_cell.length_a   1.000
_cell.length_b   1.000
_cell.length_c   1.000
_cell.angle_alpha   90.00
_cell.angle_beta   90.00
_cell.angle_gamma   90.00
#
_symmetry.space_group_name_H-M   'P 1'
#
loop_
_entity.id
_entity.type
_entity.pdbx_description
1 polymer ?
#
loop_
_entity_poly.entity_id
_entity_poly.type
_entity_poly.pdbx_seq_one_letter_code
_entity_poly.pdbx_strand_id
1 'polypeptide(L)' 'MENARNLTPAPGPISGIIACGVYTAGRRIADIPIEEAGEWAKKSGHVVWIGL' A
#
# COMPACT_ATOMS: atom_id res chain seq x y z
N MET A 1 -7.73 -42.46 13.93
CA MET A 1 -7.78 -41.65 12.71
C MET A 1 -7.48 -40.21 13.08
N GLU A 2 -6.32 -39.74 12.66
CA GLU A 2 -5.86 -38.36 12.74
C GLU A 2 -6.84 -37.38 12.04
N ASN A 3 -7.34 -36.39 12.78
CA ASN A 3 -8.09 -35.27 12.21
C ASN A 3 -7.09 -34.23 11.71
N ALA A 4 -6.61 -34.41 10.48
CA ALA A 4 -5.79 -33.42 9.80
C ALA A 4 -6.58 -32.11 9.65
N ARG A 5 -6.21 -31.10 10.45
CA ARG A 5 -6.79 -29.76 10.35
C ARG A 5 -6.22 -29.15 9.08
N ASN A 6 -7.04 -29.02 8.04
CA ASN A 6 -6.66 -28.35 6.81
C ASN A 6 -6.50 -26.85 7.11
N LEU A 7 -5.29 -26.46 7.52
CA LEU A 7 -4.93 -25.07 7.75
C LEU A 7 -4.72 -24.44 6.37
N THR A 8 -5.74 -23.79 5.84
CA THR A 8 -5.53 -22.86 4.73
C THR A 8 -4.48 -21.85 5.19
N PRO A 9 -3.32 -21.77 4.51
CA PRO A 9 -2.33 -20.76 4.87
C PRO A 9 -3.01 -19.40 4.79
N ALA A 10 -2.85 -18.59 5.83
CA ALA A 10 -3.29 -17.20 5.78
C ALA A 10 -2.73 -16.57 4.50
N PRO A 11 -3.49 -15.70 3.81
CA PRO A 11 -2.96 -14.99 2.67
C PRO A 11 -1.60 -14.41 3.06
N GLY A 12 -0.59 -14.64 2.21
CA GLY A 12 0.77 -14.13 2.42
C GLY A 12 0.71 -12.63 2.74
N PRO A 13 1.73 -12.08 3.42
CA PRO A 13 1.67 -10.75 4.02
C PRO A 13 1.03 -9.77 3.04
N ILE A 14 -0.21 -9.39 3.35
CA ILE A 14 -0.86 -8.23 2.75
C ILE A 14 0.16 -7.13 3.01
N SER A 15 0.71 -6.53 1.95
CA SER A 15 1.68 -5.44 2.06
C SER A 15 1.25 -4.59 3.25
N GLY A 16 2.10 -4.44 4.27
CA GLY A 16 1.72 -3.86 5.57
C GLY A 16 1.30 -2.38 5.50
N ILE A 17 1.02 -1.91 4.30
CA ILE A 17 0.60 -0.61 3.88
C ILE A 17 -0.92 -0.64 3.76
N ILE A 18 -1.59 0.07 4.66
CA ILE A 18 -3.06 0.19 4.66
C ILE A 18 -3.53 1.36 3.78
N ALA A 19 -2.65 2.32 3.48
CA ALA A 19 -3.00 3.49 2.67
C ALA A 19 -1.78 4.11 1.96
N CYS A 20 -1.99 4.58 0.73
CA CYS A 20 -1.01 5.39 0.02
C CYS A 20 -1.71 6.55 -0.71
N GLY A 21 -1.17 7.76 -0.58
CA GLY A 21 -1.78 8.97 -1.13
C GLY A 21 -0.76 9.98 -1.63
N VAL A 22 -1.14 10.70 -2.69
CA VAL A 22 -0.32 11.74 -3.30
C VAL A 22 -0.85 13.11 -2.90
N TYR A 23 0.08 13.99 -2.56
CA TYR A 23 -0.18 15.38 -2.22
C TYR A 23 0.57 16.32 -3.17
N THR A 24 -0.03 17.46 -3.48
CA THR A 24 0.65 18.59 -4.12
C THR A 24 0.06 19.90 -3.59
N ALA A 25 0.88 20.95 -3.50
CA ALA A 25 0.47 22.23 -2.93
C ALA A 25 -0.27 22.13 -1.58
N GLY A 26 0.14 21.17 -0.73
CA GLY A 26 -0.46 20.92 0.59
C GLY A 26 -1.81 20.22 0.59
N ARG A 27 -2.30 19.69 -0.55
CA ARG A 27 -3.59 18.99 -0.64
C ARG A 27 -3.43 17.59 -1.21
N ARG A 28 -4.25 16.65 -0.72
CA ARG A 28 -4.34 15.31 -1.30
C ARG A 28 -5.03 15.39 -2.65
N ILE A 29 -4.41 14.79 -3.67
CA ILE A 29 -4.96 14.75 -5.03
C ILE A 29 -5.33 13.34 -5.50
N ALA A 30 -4.76 12.30 -4.88
CA ALA A 30 -5.07 10.91 -5.23
C ALA A 30 -4.79 9.94 -4.08
N ASP A 31 -5.58 8.86 -4.03
CA ASP A 31 -5.22 7.59 -3.43
C ASP A 31 -4.60 6.72 -4.54
N ILE A 32 -3.44 6.11 -4.29
CA ILE A 32 -2.73 5.31 -5.30
C ILE A 32 -2.33 3.95 -4.72
N PRO A 33 -2.16 2.91 -5.56
CA PRO A 33 -1.47 1.70 -5.14
C PRO A 33 0.00 2.00 -4.83
N ILE A 34 0.62 1.22 -3.93
CA ILE A 34 2.01 1.43 -3.51
C ILE A 34 3.00 1.29 -4.67
N GLU A 35 2.68 0.45 -5.64
CA GLU A 35 3.47 0.19 -6.83
C GLU A 35 3.68 1.48 -7.67
N GLU A 36 2.74 2.43 -7.59
CA GLU A 36 2.81 3.72 -8.28
C GLU A 36 3.53 4.80 -7.47
N ALA A 37 3.78 4.59 -6.18
CA ALA A 37 4.36 5.60 -5.29
C ALA A 37 5.71 6.13 -5.80
N GLY A 38 6.54 5.24 -6.34
CA GLY A 38 7.85 5.61 -6.88
C GLY A 38 7.76 6.57 -8.06
N GLU A 39 6.79 6.38 -8.96
CA GLU A 39 6.60 7.24 -10.12
C GLU A 39 6.05 8.62 -9.73
N TRP A 40 5.17 8.67 -8.72
CA TRP A 40 4.66 9.94 -8.19
C TRP A 40 5.71 10.73 -7.41
N ALA A 41 6.56 10.06 -6.63
CA ALA A 41 7.63 10.70 -5.86
C ALA A 41 8.70 11.38 -6.73
N LYS A 42 8.86 10.94 -7.99
CA LYS A 42 9.79 11.57 -8.96
C LYS A 42 9.26 12.89 -9.53
N LYS A 43 7.94 13.12 -9.50
CA LYS A 43 7.35 14.34 -10.06
C LYS A 43 7.63 15.52 -9.12
N SER A 44 8.11 16.63 -9.67
CA SER A 44 8.35 17.83 -8.87
C SER A 44 7.04 18.35 -8.26
N GLY A 45 7.13 18.84 -7.02
CA GLY A 45 5.97 19.36 -6.29
C GLY A 45 4.95 18.31 -5.83
N HIS A 46 5.26 17.01 -5.98
CA HIS A 46 4.46 15.91 -5.47
C HIS A 46 5.14 15.28 -4.26
N VAL A 47 4.33 14.91 -3.27
CA VAL A 47 4.76 14.20 -2.07
C VAL A 47 3.86 12.98 -1.91
N VAL A 48 4.46 11.82 -1.68
CA VAL A 48 3.72 10.58 -1.44
C VAL A 48 3.77 10.25 0.05
N TRP A 49 2.61 9.97 0.64
CA TRP A 49 2.46 9.47 2.00
C TRP A 49 2.07 7.99 1.96
N ILE A 50 2.72 7.19 2.80
CA ILE A 50 2.49 5.75 2.95
C ILE A 50 2.22 5.49 4.44
N GLY A 51 1.02 4.99 4.75
CA GLY A 51 0.62 4.59 6.09
C GLY A 51 0.64 3.07 6.24
N LEU A 52 1.23 2.61 7.34
CA LEU A 52 1.16 1.22 7.81
C LEU A 52 -0.14 0.95 8.57
#